data_AF-A0A958UTW3-F1
#
_entry.id   AF-A0A958UTW3-F1
#
_cell.length_a   1.000
_cell.length_b   1.000
_cell.length_c   1.000
_cell.angle_alpha   90.00
_cell.angle_beta   90.00
_cell.angle_gamma   90.00
#
_symmetry.space_group_name_H-M   'P 1'
#
loop_
_entity.id
_entity.type
_entity.pdbx_description
1 polymer ?
#
loop_
_entity_poly.entity_id
_entity_poly.type
_entity_poly.pdbx_seq_one_letter_code
_entity_poly.pdbx_strand_id
1 'polypeptide(L)'
;MLSDKGIAYLKKHEPIGCRDQFTADILKEKGIDAYFTGCLTLTLDSYKVLDSERTDNVYIVDPLYSYPRAEKTFYSPKMTVKSILNGEAFQLNKKHKHLKKFISKDLLDSAEFINQEPPSNTYSDEEKFKMAETLLNKYAKAKLVITSRIHCALPCLALGTPVIFVNGFDSFVDSCRFDGILELFNRVDVNSKTGEFSATFPLDNGMITKNTKIANLEKHHSLSSALKKTVNEKMNSLQISPSNVS
;
A
#
# COMPACT_ATOMS: atom_id res chain seq x y z
N MET A 1 -6.71 23.85 -5.18
CA MET A 1 -7.40 22.63 -5.65
C MET A 1 -8.88 22.95 -5.73
N LEU A 2 -9.52 22.64 -6.86
CA LEU A 2 -10.89 23.04 -7.26
C LEU A 2 -11.10 24.55 -7.48
N SER A 3 -10.35 25.15 -8.41
CA SER A 3 -10.72 26.45 -8.99
C SER A 3 -11.98 26.32 -9.85
N ASP A 4 -12.66 27.43 -10.16
CA ASP A 4 -13.84 27.42 -11.03
C ASP A 4 -13.56 26.75 -12.39
N LYS A 5 -12.38 27.01 -12.96
CA LYS A 5 -11.90 26.34 -14.18
C LYS A 5 -11.77 24.82 -14.00
N GLY A 6 -11.26 24.38 -12.86
CA GLY A 6 -11.12 22.95 -12.54
C GLY A 6 -12.48 22.27 -12.35
N ILE A 7 -13.41 22.94 -11.68
CA ILE A 7 -14.80 22.44 -11.52
C ILE A 7 -15.46 22.32 -12.90
N ALA A 8 -15.42 23.37 -13.72
CA ALA A 8 -15.99 23.34 -15.07
C ALA A 8 -15.39 22.24 -15.95
N TYR A 9 -14.08 21.98 -15.83
CA TYR A 9 -13.42 20.88 -16.52
C TYR A 9 -13.93 19.51 -16.07
N LEU A 10 -13.99 19.26 -14.75
CA LEU A 10 -14.48 17.98 -14.23
C LEU A 10 -15.97 17.77 -14.58
N LYS A 11 -16.77 18.84 -14.56
CA LYS A 11 -18.18 18.77 -14.97
C LYS A 11 -18.42 18.36 -16.42
N LYS A 12 -17.44 18.60 -17.28
CA LYS A 12 -17.50 18.16 -18.69
C LYS A 12 -17.24 16.66 -18.86
N HIS A 13 -16.59 16.02 -17.88
CA HIS A 13 -16.09 14.65 -17.98
C HIS A 13 -16.74 13.71 -16.94
N GLU A 14 -17.84 14.11 -16.32
CA GLU A 14 -18.58 13.31 -15.35
C GLU A 14 -19.09 11.99 -15.99
N PRO A 15 -19.25 10.91 -15.21
CA PRO A 15 -18.92 10.80 -13.78
C PRO A 15 -17.42 10.59 -13.51
N ILE A 16 -16.92 11.18 -12.42
CA ILE A 16 -15.49 11.11 -12.03
C ILE A 16 -15.23 9.98 -11.05
N GLY A 17 -14.45 8.98 -11.48
CA GLY A 17 -13.95 7.91 -10.61
C GLY A 17 -12.87 8.40 -9.66
N CYS A 18 -13.10 8.26 -8.36
CA CYS A 18 -12.23 8.75 -7.29
C CYS A 18 -11.60 7.60 -6.51
N ARG A 19 -10.29 7.71 -6.26
CA ARG A 19 -9.53 6.66 -5.56
C ARG A 19 -9.98 6.44 -4.12
N ASP A 20 -10.41 7.49 -3.42
CA ASP A 20 -10.84 7.46 -2.02
C ASP A 20 -12.20 8.17 -1.86
N GLN A 21 -12.95 7.73 -0.85
CA GLN A 21 -14.33 8.19 -0.60
C GLN A 21 -14.38 9.69 -0.29
N PHE A 22 -13.44 10.17 0.52
CA PHE A 22 -13.30 11.58 0.86
C PHE A 22 -13.20 12.49 -0.38
N THR A 23 -12.39 12.11 -1.38
CA THR A 23 -12.29 12.86 -2.64
C THR A 23 -13.62 12.84 -3.41
N ALA A 24 -14.32 11.70 -3.45
CA ALA A 24 -15.61 11.61 -4.12
C ALA A 24 -16.65 12.55 -3.48
N ASP A 25 -16.68 12.63 -2.16
CA ASP A 25 -17.63 13.46 -1.43
C ASP A 25 -17.33 14.95 -1.60
N ILE A 26 -16.05 15.36 -1.59
CA ILE A 26 -15.65 16.73 -1.92
C ILE A 26 -16.12 17.13 -3.33
N LEU A 27 -16.02 16.26 -4.33
CA LEU A 27 -16.47 16.56 -5.68
C LEU A 27 -17.99 16.69 -5.76
N LYS A 28 -18.73 15.80 -5.08
CA LYS A 28 -20.19 15.86 -4.99
C LYS A 28 -20.68 17.14 -4.31
N GLU A 29 -20.01 17.60 -3.26
CA GLU A 29 -20.31 18.89 -2.60
C GLU A 29 -20.15 20.09 -3.56
N LYS A 30 -19.34 19.96 -4.61
CA LYS A 30 -19.21 20.96 -5.69
C LYS A 30 -20.16 20.73 -6.87
N GLY A 31 -21.08 19.77 -6.74
CA GLY A 31 -22.06 19.41 -7.75
C GLY A 31 -21.44 18.78 -8.99
N ILE A 32 -20.35 18.01 -8.83
CA ILE A 32 -19.74 17.17 -9.86
C ILE A 32 -20.15 15.72 -9.54
N ASP A 33 -20.74 15.00 -10.50
CA ASP A 33 -21.01 13.57 -10.31
C ASP A 33 -19.69 12.80 -10.22
N ALA A 34 -19.51 12.10 -9.09
CA ALA A 34 -18.29 11.42 -8.72
C ALA A 34 -18.61 10.19 -7.88
N TYR A 35 -17.76 9.16 -7.95
CA TYR A 35 -17.98 7.91 -7.24
C TYR A 35 -16.66 7.27 -6.82
N PHE A 36 -16.67 6.50 -5.74
CA PHE A 36 -15.51 5.78 -5.26
C PHE A 36 -15.20 4.57 -6.14
N THR A 37 -13.95 4.45 -6.58
CA THR A 37 -13.46 3.36 -7.42
C THR A 37 -12.37 2.52 -6.76
N GLY A 38 -11.70 3.03 -5.73
CA GLY A 38 -10.49 2.43 -5.19
C GLY A 38 -9.25 2.69 -6.08
N CYS A 39 -8.18 1.92 -5.87
CA CYS A 39 -6.95 2.10 -6.65
C CYS A 39 -6.93 1.19 -7.88
N LEU A 40 -6.43 1.71 -9.00
CA LEU A 40 -6.23 0.95 -10.24
C LEU A 40 -5.36 -0.31 -10.03
N THR A 41 -4.47 -0.32 -9.04
CA THR A 41 -3.65 -1.49 -8.73
C THR A 41 -4.44 -2.72 -8.28
N LEU A 42 -5.73 -2.57 -7.96
CA LEU A 42 -6.64 -3.69 -7.71
C LEU A 42 -6.93 -4.53 -8.96
N THR A 43 -6.54 -4.07 -10.15
CA THR A 43 -6.70 -4.79 -11.42
C THR A 43 -5.40 -5.43 -11.93
N LEU A 44 -4.37 -5.55 -11.09
CA LEU A 44 -3.08 -6.15 -11.44
C LEU A 44 -3.05 -7.68 -11.25
N ASP A 45 -4.21 -8.33 -11.27
CA ASP A 45 -4.34 -9.78 -11.16
C ASP A 45 -3.78 -10.54 -12.37
N SER A 46 -3.37 -9.86 -13.45
CA SER A 46 -2.57 -10.44 -14.53
C SER A 46 -1.21 -10.99 -14.06
N TYR A 47 -0.70 -10.49 -12.92
CA TYR A 47 0.52 -10.99 -12.29
C TYR A 47 0.26 -12.11 -11.27
N LYS A 48 -1.00 -12.51 -11.06
CA LYS A 48 -1.36 -13.60 -10.14
C LYS A 48 -0.76 -14.91 -10.64
N VAL A 49 -0.12 -15.64 -9.73
CA VAL A 49 0.43 -16.98 -9.99
C VAL A 49 -0.46 -18.06 -9.41
N LEU A 50 -0.25 -19.31 -9.83
CA LEU A 50 -0.90 -20.46 -9.19
C LEU A 50 -0.40 -20.64 -7.76
N ASP A 51 -1.24 -21.17 -6.87
CA ASP A 51 -0.84 -21.39 -5.47
C ASP A 51 0.35 -22.37 -5.34
N SER A 52 0.53 -23.27 -6.30
CA SER A 52 1.70 -24.16 -6.39
C SER A 52 3.02 -23.44 -6.66
N GLU A 53 2.98 -22.21 -7.17
CA GLU A 53 4.16 -21.38 -7.45
C GLU A 53 4.50 -20.45 -6.28
N ARG A 54 3.67 -20.40 -5.24
CA ARG A 54 3.95 -19.62 -4.04
C ARG A 54 5.10 -20.25 -3.26
N THR A 55 5.94 -19.37 -2.72
CA THR A 55 7.08 -19.68 -1.86
C THR A 55 6.70 -19.51 -0.40
N ASP A 56 7.54 -19.99 0.51
CA ASP A 56 7.39 -19.75 1.96
C ASP A 56 7.89 -18.36 2.42
N ASN A 57 8.30 -17.50 1.49
CA ASN A 57 8.91 -16.20 1.80
C ASN A 57 7.87 -15.22 2.36
N VAL A 58 8.25 -14.54 3.46
CA VAL A 58 7.51 -13.43 4.03
C VAL A 58 8.27 -12.13 3.77
N TYR A 59 7.56 -11.12 3.27
CA TYR A 59 8.12 -9.80 3.00
C TYR A 59 7.60 -8.77 3.99
N ILE A 60 8.51 -8.01 4.59
CA ILE A 60 8.18 -6.86 5.44
C ILE A 60 8.55 -5.59 4.67
N VAL A 61 7.55 -4.95 4.08
CA VAL A 61 7.74 -3.83 3.15
C VAL A 61 7.34 -2.53 3.83
N ASP A 62 8.31 -1.67 4.14
CA ASP A 62 8.04 -0.38 4.79
C ASP A 62 6.96 -0.46 5.89
N PRO A 63 7.16 -1.22 6.98
CA PRO A 63 6.08 -1.64 7.88
C PRO A 63 5.55 -0.54 8.82
N LEU A 64 6.24 0.60 8.91
CA LEU A 64 5.87 1.73 9.75
C LEU A 64 6.37 3.03 9.09
N TYR A 65 5.66 3.47 8.04
CA TYR A 65 6.06 4.61 7.20
C TYR A 65 6.17 5.94 7.96
N SER A 66 5.37 6.13 9.01
CA SER A 66 5.37 7.34 9.85
C SER A 66 6.63 7.51 10.70
N TYR A 67 7.55 6.55 10.72
CA TYR A 67 8.80 6.61 11.47
C TYR A 67 9.99 7.09 10.60
N PRO A 68 10.94 7.87 11.16
CA PRO A 68 12.21 8.24 10.52
C PRO A 68 13.01 7.02 10.05
N ARG A 69 13.81 7.18 8.99
CA ARG A 69 14.48 6.07 8.28
C ARG A 69 16.00 6.18 8.30
N ALA A 70 16.67 5.05 8.57
CA ALA A 70 18.13 4.97 8.70
C ALA A 70 18.88 5.46 7.46
N GLU A 71 18.39 5.12 6.27
CA GLU A 71 19.02 5.50 4.99
C GLU A 71 19.01 7.01 4.73
N LYS A 72 17.98 7.73 5.20
CA LYS A 72 17.93 9.21 5.15
C LYS A 72 18.69 9.85 6.32
N THR A 73 18.78 9.14 7.44
CA THR A 73 19.36 9.60 8.71
C THR A 73 20.90 9.49 8.75
N PHE A 74 21.53 8.59 7.98
CA PHE A 74 22.97 8.29 8.09
C PHE A 74 23.80 8.41 6.80
N TYR A 75 23.30 9.09 5.76
CA TYR A 75 23.98 9.20 4.46
C TYR A 75 25.27 10.09 4.46
N SER A 76 25.53 10.86 5.52
CA SER A 76 26.78 11.63 5.65
C SER A 76 27.22 11.80 7.11
N PRO A 77 28.53 11.98 7.39
CA PRO A 77 29.04 12.17 8.76
C PRO A 77 28.39 13.35 9.50
N LYS A 78 28.13 14.46 8.80
CA LYS A 78 27.43 15.63 9.36
C LYS A 78 25.98 15.32 9.71
N MET A 79 25.28 14.54 8.89
CA MET A 79 23.91 14.12 9.17
C MET A 79 23.86 13.08 10.28
N THR A 80 24.81 12.15 10.38
CA THR A 80 24.89 11.20 11.51
C THR A 80 25.00 11.92 12.86
N VAL A 81 25.86 12.94 12.97
CA VAL A 81 25.97 13.76 14.19
C VAL A 81 24.69 14.54 14.45
N LYS A 82 24.08 15.12 13.40
CA LYS A 82 22.79 15.83 13.48
C LYS A 82 21.64 14.88 13.87
N SER A 83 21.64 13.65 13.41
CA SER A 83 20.64 12.61 13.68
C SER A 83 20.71 12.06 15.11
N ILE A 84 21.92 12.02 15.68
CA ILE A 84 22.12 11.74 17.11
C ILE A 84 21.61 12.94 17.93
N LEU A 85 21.98 14.17 17.57
CA LEU A 85 21.55 15.41 18.25
C LEU A 85 20.03 15.64 18.15
N ASN A 86 19.40 15.29 17.04
CA ASN A 86 17.96 15.47 16.78
C ASN A 86 17.10 14.28 17.23
N GLY A 87 17.69 13.21 17.77
CA GLY A 87 16.97 12.04 18.27
C GLY A 87 16.41 11.08 17.20
N GLU A 88 16.81 11.19 15.93
CA GLU A 88 16.36 10.29 14.86
C GLU A 88 16.84 8.84 15.08
N ALA A 89 18.03 8.64 15.65
CA ALA A 89 18.51 7.32 16.07
C ALA A 89 17.60 6.67 17.14
N PHE A 90 17.04 7.47 18.04
CA PHE A 90 16.07 7.01 19.03
C PHE A 90 14.77 6.56 18.37
N GLN A 91 14.35 7.22 17.28
CA GLN A 91 13.15 6.86 16.53
C GLN A 91 13.30 5.57 15.70
N LEU A 92 14.51 5.26 15.24
CA LEU A 92 14.79 3.97 14.59
C LEU A 92 14.73 2.80 15.56
N ASN A 93 15.33 2.97 16.74
CA ASN A 93 15.16 2.01 17.83
C ASN A 93 13.69 1.88 18.25
N LYS A 94 12.94 2.98 18.22
CA LYS A 94 11.49 2.98 18.50
C LYS A 94 10.71 2.14 17.49
N LYS A 95 10.95 2.31 16.18
CA LYS A 95 10.34 1.49 15.12
C LYS A 95 10.58 0.01 15.36
N HIS A 96 11.83 -0.38 15.59
CA HIS A 96 12.20 -1.76 15.83
C HIS A 96 11.55 -2.32 17.11
N LYS A 97 11.52 -1.52 18.18
CA LYS A 97 10.83 -1.85 19.44
C LYS A 97 9.34 -2.07 19.23
N HIS A 98 8.69 -1.27 18.39
CA HIS A 98 7.26 -1.39 18.11
C HIS A 98 6.94 -2.62 17.27
N LEU A 99 7.72 -2.91 16.22
CA LEU A 99 7.55 -4.15 15.43
C LEU A 99 7.64 -5.39 16.32
N LYS A 100 8.60 -5.42 17.26
CA LYS A 100 8.78 -6.52 18.22
C LYS A 100 7.60 -6.75 19.17
N LYS A 101 6.64 -5.81 19.26
CA LYS A 101 5.44 -6.00 20.08
C LYS A 101 4.41 -6.92 19.43
N PHE A 102 4.36 -6.96 18.10
CA PHE A 102 3.33 -7.69 17.35
C PHE A 102 3.88 -8.61 16.27
N ILE A 103 5.19 -8.62 16.02
CA ILE A 103 5.87 -9.55 15.11
C ILE A 103 6.91 -10.34 15.92
N SER A 104 6.87 -11.67 15.81
CA SER A 104 7.80 -12.54 16.53
C SER A 104 9.24 -12.33 16.05
N LYS A 105 10.20 -12.55 16.95
CA LYS A 105 11.63 -12.43 16.63
C LYS A 105 12.05 -13.36 15.49
N ASP A 106 11.60 -14.61 15.52
CA ASP A 106 11.87 -15.61 14.49
C ASP A 106 11.42 -15.13 13.09
N LEU A 107 10.23 -14.51 13.01
CA LEU A 107 9.75 -13.93 11.75
C LEU A 107 10.54 -12.68 11.34
N LEU A 108 10.88 -11.79 12.28
CA LEU A 108 11.71 -10.61 12.00
C LEU A 108 13.10 -10.98 11.48
N ASP A 109 13.68 -12.07 11.97
CA ASP A 109 15.01 -12.52 11.56
C ASP A 109 14.98 -13.26 10.20
N SER A 110 13.87 -13.94 9.86
CA SER A 110 13.73 -14.70 8.61
C SER A 110 13.12 -13.94 7.44
N ALA A 111 12.33 -12.89 7.70
CA ALA A 111 11.62 -12.16 6.66
C ALA A 111 12.54 -11.23 5.86
N GLU A 112 12.28 -11.08 4.56
CA GLU A 112 13.01 -10.13 3.71
C GLU A 112 12.40 -8.73 3.85
N PHE A 113 13.24 -7.75 4.22
CA PHE A 113 12.84 -6.36 4.31
C PHE A 113 13.03 -5.63 2.98
N ILE A 114 11.99 -4.92 2.53
CA ILE A 114 12.02 -4.18 1.26
C ILE A 114 11.66 -2.72 1.51
N ASN A 115 12.42 -1.81 0.91
CA ASN A 115 12.10 -0.39 0.82
C ASN A 115 11.63 -0.06 -0.61
N GLN A 116 10.48 0.60 -0.74
CA GLN A 116 9.90 0.99 -2.03
C GLN A 116 10.20 2.44 -2.44
N GLU A 117 11.04 3.16 -1.72
CA GLU A 117 11.49 4.50 -2.12
C GLU A 117 12.88 4.46 -2.74
N PRO A 118 12.97 4.36 -4.09
CA PRO A 118 14.23 4.61 -4.77
C PRO A 118 14.64 6.08 -4.60
N PRO A 119 15.94 6.38 -4.69
CA PRO A 119 16.43 7.75 -4.77
C PRO A 119 15.75 8.54 -5.90
N SER A 120 15.33 9.77 -5.61
CA SER A 120 14.71 10.66 -6.59
C SER A 120 15.64 10.97 -7.76
N ASN A 121 15.08 11.19 -8.95
CA ASN A 121 15.80 11.59 -10.17
C ASN A 121 16.96 10.66 -10.58
N THR A 122 16.95 9.41 -10.12
CA THR A 122 18.04 8.45 -10.40
C THR A 122 17.70 7.50 -11.54
N TYR A 123 16.42 7.20 -11.75
CA TYR A 123 15.97 6.17 -12.69
C TYR A 123 15.08 6.75 -13.79
N SER A 124 15.19 6.19 -14.99
CA SER A 124 14.25 6.42 -16.10
C SER A 124 12.88 5.82 -15.80
N ASP A 125 11.88 6.16 -16.60
CA ASP A 125 10.54 5.58 -16.43
C ASP A 125 10.53 4.07 -16.75
N GLU A 126 11.27 3.64 -17.76
CA GLU A 126 11.44 2.22 -18.12
C GLU A 126 12.08 1.42 -16.97
N GLU A 127 13.11 1.97 -16.33
CA GLU A 127 13.75 1.36 -15.16
C GLU A 127 12.77 1.25 -13.99
N LYS A 128 11.97 2.29 -13.73
CA LYS A 128 10.93 2.26 -12.69
C LYS A 128 9.88 1.19 -12.97
N PHE A 129 9.44 1.04 -14.22
CA PHE A 129 8.50 -0.02 -14.61
C PHE A 129 9.11 -1.41 -14.38
N LYS A 130 10.37 -1.62 -14.77
CA LYS A 130 11.08 -2.89 -14.52
C LYS A 130 11.24 -3.20 -13.03
N MET A 131 11.52 -2.19 -12.22
CA MET A 131 11.58 -2.32 -10.76
C MET A 131 10.21 -2.69 -10.18
N ALA A 132 9.14 -2.04 -10.63
CA ALA A 132 7.78 -2.32 -10.21
C ALA A 132 7.36 -3.76 -10.58
N GLU A 133 7.63 -4.19 -11.81
CA GLU A 133 7.37 -5.55 -12.28
C GLU A 133 8.13 -6.60 -11.48
N THR A 134 9.40 -6.34 -11.15
CA THR A 134 10.20 -7.22 -10.29
C THR A 134 9.55 -7.38 -8.91
N LEU A 135 9.04 -6.29 -8.33
CA LEU A 135 8.32 -6.33 -7.05
C LEU A 135 6.99 -7.07 -7.16
N LEU A 136 6.20 -6.85 -8.22
CA LEU A 136 4.93 -7.53 -8.45
C LEU A 136 5.12 -9.05 -8.56
N ASN A 137 6.10 -9.49 -9.36
CA ASN A 137 6.45 -10.90 -9.48
C ASN A 137 6.91 -11.52 -8.16
N LYS A 138 7.65 -10.76 -7.34
CA LYS A 138 8.06 -11.17 -6.00
C LYS A 138 6.86 -11.33 -5.06
N TYR A 139 5.97 -10.35 -5.04
CA TYR A 139 4.78 -10.38 -4.18
C TYR A 139 3.75 -11.43 -4.61
N ALA A 140 3.63 -11.71 -5.91
CA ALA A 140 2.72 -12.74 -6.42
C ALA A 140 3.06 -14.12 -5.82
N LYS A 141 4.36 -14.42 -5.67
CA LYS A 141 4.86 -15.69 -5.12
C LYS A 141 5.03 -15.69 -3.61
N ALA A 142 4.68 -14.61 -2.91
CA ALA A 142 4.89 -14.51 -1.47
C ALA A 142 3.91 -15.38 -0.68
N LYS A 143 4.35 -15.85 0.49
CA LYS A 143 3.49 -16.44 1.53
C LYS A 143 2.65 -15.39 2.23
N LEU A 144 3.29 -14.27 2.57
CA LEU A 144 2.68 -13.17 3.32
C LEU A 144 3.45 -11.88 3.03
N VAL A 145 2.74 -10.77 2.92
CA VAL A 145 3.30 -9.42 2.88
C VAL A 145 2.79 -8.62 4.08
N ILE A 146 3.69 -7.96 4.81
CA ILE A 146 3.36 -7.07 5.92
C ILE A 146 3.83 -5.66 5.56
N THR A 147 2.92 -4.70 5.46
CA THR A 147 3.27 -3.36 4.96
C THR A 147 2.38 -2.25 5.51
N SER A 148 2.93 -1.03 5.62
CA SER A 148 2.12 0.19 5.86
C SER A 148 1.82 0.99 4.59
N ARG A 149 2.25 0.52 3.40
CA ARG A 149 2.00 1.18 2.12
C ARG A 149 0.77 0.62 1.43
N ILE A 150 -0.26 1.44 1.23
CA ILE A 150 -1.45 1.05 0.43
C ILE A 150 -1.03 0.55 -0.96
N HIS A 151 -0.09 1.24 -1.61
CA HIS A 151 0.37 0.91 -2.95
C HIS A 151 1.20 -0.38 -3.02
N CYS A 152 1.55 -0.98 -1.88
CA CYS A 152 2.05 -2.36 -1.79
C CYS A 152 0.90 -3.32 -1.46
N ALA A 153 0.01 -2.95 -0.54
CA ALA A 153 -1.06 -3.82 -0.05
C ALA A 153 -2.17 -4.08 -1.07
N LEU A 154 -2.63 -3.07 -1.82
CA LEU A 154 -3.69 -3.24 -2.83
C LEU A 154 -3.27 -4.15 -3.99
N PRO A 155 -2.06 -4.03 -4.57
CA PRO A 155 -1.58 -5.05 -5.50
C PRO A 155 -1.60 -6.45 -4.88
N CYS A 156 -1.16 -6.63 -3.62
CA CYS A 156 -1.19 -7.94 -2.98
C CYS A 156 -2.59 -8.55 -2.92
N LEU A 157 -3.63 -7.73 -2.66
CA LEU A 157 -5.02 -8.19 -2.75
C LEU A 157 -5.37 -8.68 -4.17
N ALA A 158 -5.03 -7.92 -5.21
CA ALA A 158 -5.28 -8.31 -6.60
C ALA A 158 -4.57 -9.62 -6.98
N LEU A 159 -3.35 -9.81 -6.49
CA LEU A 159 -2.57 -11.04 -6.69
C LEU A 159 -3.08 -12.24 -5.87
N GLY A 160 -4.04 -12.01 -4.96
CA GLY A 160 -4.47 -13.02 -3.98
C GLY A 160 -3.40 -13.34 -2.93
N THR A 161 -2.33 -12.56 -2.83
CA THR A 161 -1.28 -12.75 -1.84
C THR A 161 -1.77 -12.32 -0.47
N PRO A 162 -1.65 -13.17 0.56
CA PRO A 162 -1.99 -12.80 1.93
C PRO A 162 -1.25 -11.52 2.34
N VAL A 163 -2.00 -10.53 2.81
CA VAL A 163 -1.43 -9.24 3.22
C VAL A 163 -1.98 -8.77 4.55
N ILE A 164 -1.08 -8.28 5.41
CA ILE A 164 -1.40 -7.58 6.65
C ILE A 164 -0.99 -6.11 6.49
N PHE A 165 -1.98 -5.23 6.59
CA PHE A 165 -1.76 -3.80 6.56
C PHE A 165 -1.42 -3.27 7.95
N VAL A 166 -0.31 -2.57 8.10
CA VAL A 166 0.10 -1.93 9.36
C VAL A 166 -0.28 -0.46 9.30
N ASN A 167 -1.30 -0.09 10.04
CA ASN A 167 -1.74 1.29 10.17
C ASN A 167 -1.05 1.97 11.35
N GLY A 168 -0.11 2.86 11.06
CA GLY A 168 0.61 3.66 12.07
C GLY A 168 0.34 5.16 11.93
N PHE A 169 -0.79 5.55 11.33
CA PHE A 169 -1.14 6.95 11.07
C PHE A 169 -1.90 7.54 12.27
N ASP A 170 -1.35 8.61 12.85
CA ASP A 170 -1.98 9.36 13.96
C ASP A 170 -2.69 10.64 13.47
N SER A 171 -2.69 10.94 12.16
CA SER A 171 -3.20 12.20 11.61
C SER A 171 -4.51 12.03 10.84
N PHE A 172 -5.44 12.98 11.03
CA PHE A 172 -6.73 13.03 10.32
C PHE A 172 -6.57 13.11 8.79
N VAL A 173 -5.53 13.78 8.31
CA VAL A 173 -5.25 13.92 6.87
C VAL A 173 -4.84 12.57 6.27
N ASP A 174 -4.10 11.77 7.03
CA ASP A 174 -3.78 10.41 6.63
C ASP A 174 -5.02 9.53 6.71
N SER A 175 -5.90 9.63 7.71
CA SER A 175 -7.09 8.77 7.77
C SER A 175 -8.07 9.00 6.61
N CYS A 176 -8.27 10.24 6.16
CA CYS A 176 -9.23 10.56 5.10
C CYS A 176 -8.89 9.92 3.75
N ARG A 177 -7.60 9.76 3.42
CA ARG A 177 -7.15 9.22 2.13
C ARG A 177 -7.28 7.70 2.01
N PHE A 178 -7.61 7.04 3.11
CA PHE A 178 -7.69 5.60 3.22
C PHE A 178 -9.13 5.16 3.53
N ASP A 179 -10.05 6.13 3.59
CA ASP A 179 -11.46 5.86 3.83
C ASP A 179 -12.05 5.01 2.70
N GLY A 180 -12.82 4.00 3.07
CA GLY A 180 -13.27 2.91 2.19
C GLY A 180 -12.18 1.91 1.74
N ILE A 181 -10.88 2.23 1.91
CA ILE A 181 -9.76 1.35 1.50
C ILE A 181 -9.29 0.47 2.66
N LEU A 182 -9.23 1.00 3.90
CA LEU A 182 -8.74 0.22 5.06
C LEU A 182 -9.57 -1.03 5.33
N GLU A 183 -10.86 -0.98 5.01
CA GLU A 183 -11.79 -2.08 5.24
C GLU A 183 -11.51 -3.32 4.38
N LEU A 184 -10.66 -3.17 3.36
CA LEU A 184 -10.24 -4.25 2.46
C LEU A 184 -9.18 -5.16 3.08
N PHE A 185 -8.52 -4.74 4.15
CA PHE A 185 -7.35 -5.42 4.69
C PHE A 185 -7.59 -6.10 6.04
N ASN A 186 -6.84 -7.17 6.26
CA ASN A 186 -6.47 -7.56 7.62
C ASN A 186 -5.47 -6.53 8.15
N ARG A 187 -5.74 -5.93 9.31
CA ARG A 187 -5.02 -4.74 9.76
C ARG A 187 -4.47 -4.91 11.17
N VAL A 188 -3.29 -4.34 11.39
CA VAL A 188 -2.75 -4.02 12.71
C VAL A 188 -2.71 -2.51 12.85
N ASP A 189 -3.44 -1.95 13.81
CA ASP A 189 -3.39 -0.55 14.17
C ASP A 189 -2.36 -0.35 15.28
N VAL A 190 -1.41 0.57 15.08
CA VAL A 190 -0.30 0.83 16.02
C VAL A 190 -0.32 2.30 16.39
N ASN A 191 -0.40 2.59 17.69
CA ASN A 191 -0.22 3.94 18.20
C ASN A 191 1.24 4.36 18.03
N SER A 192 1.51 5.42 17.25
CA SER A 192 2.90 5.76 16.91
C SER A 192 3.70 6.25 18.14
N LYS A 193 3.01 6.74 19.17
CA LYS A 193 3.61 7.27 20.41
C LYS A 193 3.94 6.15 21.40
N THR A 194 2.95 5.32 21.74
CA THR A 194 3.05 4.28 22.79
C THR A 194 3.51 2.92 22.24
N GLY A 195 3.25 2.65 20.96
CA GLY A 195 3.41 1.35 20.33
C GLY A 195 2.40 0.30 20.80
N GLU A 196 1.37 0.69 21.54
CA GLU A 196 0.20 -0.17 21.73
C GLU A 196 -0.43 -0.48 20.38
N PHE A 197 -0.98 -1.67 20.25
CA PHE A 197 -1.54 -2.12 18.99
C PHE A 197 -2.81 -2.95 19.19
N SER A 198 -3.60 -3.00 18.13
CA SER A 198 -4.75 -3.91 17.99
C SER A 198 -4.72 -4.56 16.62
N ALA A 199 -5.26 -5.77 16.48
CA ALA A 199 -5.38 -6.46 15.21
C ALA A 199 -6.84 -6.79 14.90
N THR A 200 -7.22 -6.75 13.62
CA THR A 200 -8.55 -7.12 13.14
C THR A 200 -8.68 -8.62 12.87
N PHE A 201 -7.69 -9.42 13.25
CA PHE A 201 -7.59 -10.85 13.01
C PHE A 201 -6.95 -11.56 14.22
N PRO A 202 -7.17 -12.88 14.40
CA PRO A 202 -6.57 -13.63 15.49
C PRO A 202 -5.04 -13.67 15.42
N LEU A 203 -4.39 -13.50 16.57
CA LEU A 203 -2.93 -13.58 16.69
C LEU A 203 -2.52 -14.81 17.50
N ASP A 204 -1.46 -15.48 17.06
CA ASP A 204 -0.89 -16.62 17.76
C ASP A 204 0.01 -16.11 18.91
N ASN A 205 -0.38 -16.39 20.15
CA ASN A 205 0.25 -15.84 21.35
C ASN A 205 0.41 -14.31 21.31
N GLY A 206 -0.55 -13.61 20.69
CA GLY A 206 -0.51 -12.16 20.56
C GLY A 206 0.48 -11.61 19.53
N MET A 207 1.07 -12.45 18.68
CA MET A 207 2.03 -12.03 17.65
C MET A 207 1.74 -12.63 16.27
N ILE A 208 2.27 -11.97 15.24
CA ILE A 208 2.42 -12.50 13.89
C ILE A 208 3.71 -13.34 13.88
N THR A 209 3.60 -14.58 13.42
CA THR A 209 4.68 -15.57 13.39
C THR A 209 4.86 -16.12 11.96
N LYS A 210 5.93 -16.87 11.71
CA LYS A 210 6.13 -17.57 10.41
C LYS A 210 5.02 -18.54 10.03
N ASN A 211 4.24 -18.98 11.04
CA ASN A 211 3.14 -19.91 10.89
C ASN A 211 1.79 -19.21 10.78
N THR A 212 1.74 -17.88 10.90
CA THR A 212 0.50 -17.11 10.71
C THR A 212 -0.03 -17.37 9.32
N LYS A 213 -1.19 -18.01 9.26
CA LYS A 213 -1.97 -18.23 8.03
C LYS A 213 -3.16 -17.28 8.07
N ILE A 214 -3.26 -16.42 7.08
CA ILE A 214 -4.33 -15.45 6.98
C ILE A 214 -4.89 -15.45 5.57
N ALA A 215 -6.22 -15.46 5.45
CA ALA A 215 -6.91 -15.26 4.19
C ALA A 215 -7.23 -13.77 4.04
N ASN A 216 -7.19 -13.27 2.81
CA ASN A 216 -7.65 -11.92 2.52
C ASN A 216 -9.18 -11.84 2.70
N LEU A 217 -9.69 -10.64 2.97
CA LEU A 217 -11.14 -10.44 3.21
C LEU A 217 -11.98 -10.51 1.93
N GLU A 218 -11.35 -10.56 0.76
CA GLU A 218 -11.96 -10.60 -0.59
C GLU A 218 -12.96 -9.47 -0.93
N LYS A 219 -13.12 -8.48 -0.05
CA LYS A 219 -14.00 -7.31 -0.26
C LYS A 219 -13.62 -6.46 -1.49
N HIS A 220 -12.38 -6.56 -1.96
CA HIS A 220 -11.86 -5.77 -3.07
C HIS A 220 -12.40 -6.20 -4.44
N HIS A 221 -12.98 -7.40 -4.58
CA HIS A 221 -13.44 -7.93 -5.86
C HIS A 221 -14.54 -7.09 -6.51
N SER A 222 -15.43 -6.48 -5.73
CA SER A 222 -16.48 -5.60 -6.24
C SER A 222 -15.88 -4.36 -6.92
N LEU A 223 -14.89 -3.74 -6.26
CA LEU A 223 -14.15 -2.59 -6.78
C LEU A 223 -13.33 -2.96 -8.02
N SER A 224 -12.57 -4.05 -7.97
CA SER A 224 -11.72 -4.46 -9.10
C SER A 224 -12.54 -4.85 -10.33
N SER A 225 -13.67 -5.55 -10.15
CA SER A 225 -14.56 -5.94 -11.24
C SER A 225 -15.23 -4.73 -11.88
N ALA A 226 -15.71 -3.78 -11.08
CA ALA A 226 -16.27 -2.53 -11.57
C ALA A 226 -15.23 -1.71 -12.35
N LEU A 227 -14.01 -1.57 -11.82
CA LEU A 227 -12.90 -0.87 -12.49
C LEU A 227 -12.56 -1.50 -13.85
N LYS A 228 -12.37 -2.83 -13.90
CA LYS A 228 -12.07 -3.54 -15.15
C LYS A 228 -13.17 -3.36 -16.18
N LYS A 229 -14.43 -3.46 -15.77
CA LYS A 229 -15.58 -3.25 -16.65
C LYS A 229 -15.52 -1.86 -17.28
N THR A 230 -15.40 -0.82 -16.47
CA THR A 230 -15.31 0.57 -16.94
C THR A 230 -14.15 0.78 -17.91
N VAL A 231 -12.97 0.27 -17.59
CA VAL A 231 -11.78 0.41 -18.45
C VAL A 231 -11.99 -0.32 -19.79
N ASN A 232 -12.47 -1.56 -19.76
CA ASN A 232 -12.69 -2.35 -20.98
C ASN A 232 -13.75 -1.71 -21.90
N GLU A 233 -14.86 -1.23 -21.33
CA GLU A 233 -15.88 -0.50 -22.08
C GLU A 233 -15.29 0.75 -22.74
N LYS A 234 -14.44 1.50 -22.02
CA LYS A 234 -13.78 2.68 -22.57
C LYS A 234 -12.79 2.34 -23.67
N MET A 235 -11.95 1.33 -23.49
CA MET A 235 -10.97 0.88 -24.49
C MET A 235 -11.67 0.43 -25.79
N ASN A 236 -12.75 -0.34 -25.67
CA ASN A 236 -13.56 -0.76 -26.80
C ASN A 236 -14.20 0.43 -27.54
N SER A 237 -14.68 1.44 -26.80
CA SER A 237 -15.25 2.66 -27.41
C SER A 237 -14.22 3.50 -28.18
N LEU A 238 -12.93 3.36 -27.85
CA LEU A 238 -11.82 4.08 -28.48
C LEU A 238 -11.16 3.29 -29.62
N GLN A 239 -11.65 2.08 -29.95
CA GLN A 239 -11.03 1.15 -30.92
C GLN A 239 -9.56 0.82 -30.60
N ILE A 240 -9.15 0.93 -29.33
CA ILE A 240 -7.79 0.57 -28.91
C ILE A 240 -7.78 -0.93 -28.63
N SER A 241 -7.28 -1.71 -29.59
CA SER A 241 -7.04 -3.15 -29.41
C SER A 241 -5.95 -3.38 -28.34
N PRO A 242 -6.11 -4.35 -27.42
CA PRO A 242 -5.09 -4.72 -26.43
C PRO A 242 -3.73 -5.10 -27.05
N SER A 243 -3.70 -5.42 -28.34
CA SER A 243 -2.50 -5.84 -29.09
C SER A 243 -1.50 -4.73 -29.41
N ASN A 244 -1.80 -3.46 -29.11
CA ASN A 244 -0.96 -2.32 -29.50
C ASN A 244 -0.12 -1.74 -28.36
N VAL A 245 -0.05 -2.41 -27.20
CA VAL A 245 0.83 -2.03 -26.09
C VAL A 245 1.71 -3.24 -25.78
N SER A 246 2.83 -3.32 -26.49
CA SER A 246 3.95 -4.24 -26.25
C SER A 246 5.17 -3.44 -25.86
#